data_AF-A0AAN8AQ14-F1
#
_entry.id   AF-A0AAN8AQ14-F1
#
_cell.length_a   1.000
_cell.length_b   1.000
_cell.length_c   1.000
_cell.angle_alpha   90.00
_cell.angle_beta   90.00
_cell.angle_gamma   90.00
#
_symmetry.space_group_name_H-M   'P 1'
#
loop_
_entity.id
_entity.type
_entity.pdbx_description
1 polymer ?
#
loop_
_entity_poly.entity_id
_entity_poly.type
_entity_poly.pdbx_seq_one_letter_code
_entity_poly.pdbx_strand_id
1 'polypeptide(L)'
;MLDCWQKDRNNRPKFSQIVSTLDKMIRNPNSLKATTPLSSSVHLPLLDRTTPDFSSFSTVDEWLDAIKMGVYKDNFANESFTTFELVSQMTMEDIIRVGVTLAGHQKKILNSIQSMRAQMNQITSVEV
;
A
#
# COMPACT_ATOMS: atom_id res chain seq x y z
N MET A 1 3.16 -1.54 -20.75
CA MET A 1 3.30 -2.99 -20.43
C MET A 1 1.93 -3.66 -20.29
N LEU A 2 0.93 -2.97 -19.72
CA LEU A 2 -0.49 -3.32 -19.78
C LEU A 2 -0.99 -3.67 -21.19
N ASP A 3 -0.44 -3.00 -22.20
CA ASP A 3 -0.82 -3.18 -23.61
C ASP A 3 -0.55 -4.59 -24.14
N CYS A 4 0.36 -5.35 -23.52
CA CYS A 4 0.63 -6.74 -23.88
C CYS A 4 -0.52 -7.68 -23.47
N TRP A 5 -1.41 -7.25 -22.56
CA TRP A 5 -2.51 -8.04 -22.01
C TRP A 5 -3.89 -7.57 -22.48
N GLN A 6 -3.95 -6.80 -23.57
CA GLN A 6 -5.22 -6.40 -24.18
C GLN A 6 -6.09 -7.62 -24.52
N LYS A 7 -7.40 -7.54 -24.27
CA LYS A 7 -8.35 -8.64 -24.55
C LYS A 7 -8.30 -9.05 -26.02
N ASP A 8 -8.34 -8.07 -26.93
CA ASP A 8 -8.13 -8.29 -28.35
C ASP A 8 -6.63 -8.49 -28.65
N ARG A 9 -6.30 -9.60 -29.31
CA ARG A 9 -4.93 -9.95 -29.71
C ARG A 9 -4.37 -8.97 -30.75
N ASN A 10 -5.21 -8.37 -31.58
CA ASN A 10 -4.77 -7.45 -32.63
C ASN A 10 -4.29 -6.11 -32.06
N ASN A 11 -4.76 -5.75 -30.87
CA ASN A 11 -4.36 -4.53 -30.17
C ASN A 11 -3.09 -4.68 -29.35
N ARG A 12 -2.56 -5.91 -29.22
CA ARG A 12 -1.31 -6.15 -28.50
C ARG A 12 -0.12 -5.76 -29.37
N PRO A 13 0.92 -5.12 -28.80
CA PRO A 13 2.10 -4.75 -29.55
C PRO A 13 2.82 -5.99 -30.09
N LYS A 14 3.37 -5.88 -31.30
CA LYS A 14 4.25 -6.91 -31.86
C LYS A 14 5.60 -6.87 -31.15
N PHE A 15 6.32 -7.99 -31.20
CA PHE A 15 7.62 -8.12 -30.53
C PHE A 15 8.61 -7.03 -30.94
N SER A 16 8.66 -6.67 -32.23
CA SER A 16 9.51 -5.59 -32.74
C SER A 16 9.20 -4.23 -32.11
N GLN A 17 7.92 -3.93 -31.85
CA GLN A 17 7.50 -2.70 -31.20
C GLN A 17 7.89 -2.68 -29.71
N ILE A 18 7.76 -3.82 -29.02
CA ILE A 18 8.19 -3.98 -27.64
C ILE A 18 9.70 -3.76 -27.53
N VAL A 19 10.50 -4.43 -28.35
CA VAL A 19 11.97 -4.29 -28.36
C VAL A 19 12.35 -2.84 -28.64
N SER A 20 11.78 -2.20 -29.68
CA SER A 20 12.06 -0.79 -30.00
C SER A 20 11.74 0.15 -28.85
N THR A 21 10.67 -0.13 -28.11
CA THR A 21 10.24 0.67 -26.95
C THR A 21 11.22 0.52 -25.78
N LEU A 22 11.59 -0.72 -25.44
CA LEU A 22 12.60 -1.02 -24.41
C LEU A 22 13.94 -0.36 -24.75
N ASP A 23 14.37 -0.50 -26.00
CA ASP A 23 15.59 0.10 -26.54
C ASP A 23 15.64 1.62 -26.36
N LYS A 24 14.51 2.31 -26.60
CA LYS A 24 14.40 3.76 -26.39
C LYS A 24 14.52 4.13 -24.91
N MET A 25 13.95 3.34 -24.01
CA MET A 25 14.03 3.56 -22.57
C MET A 25 15.45 3.33 -22.03
N ILE A 26 16.15 2.30 -22.52
CA ILE A 26 17.54 2.01 -22.14
C ILE A 26 18.47 3.13 -22.62
N ARG A 27 18.27 3.65 -23.84
CA ARG A 27 19.05 4.75 -24.40
C ARG A 27 18.73 6.12 -23.78
N ASN A 28 17.60 6.27 -23.09
CA ASN A 28 17.24 7.47 -22.36
C ASN A 28 16.66 7.13 -20.98
N PRO A 29 17.50 6.79 -19.98
CA PRO A 29 17.03 6.38 -18.66
C PRO A 29 16.29 7.50 -17.89
N ASN A 30 16.45 8.77 -18.28
CA ASN A 30 15.67 9.86 -17.69
C ASN A 30 14.18 9.77 -18.04
N SER A 31 13.81 9.12 -19.16
CA SER A 31 12.41 8.85 -19.52
C SER A 31 11.71 7.87 -18.58
N LEU A 32 12.49 7.07 -17.83
CA LEU A 32 11.97 6.14 -16.81
C LEU A 32 11.66 6.81 -15.48
N LYS A 33 11.99 8.10 -15.31
CA LYS A 33 11.62 8.89 -14.13
C LYS A 33 10.12 9.22 -14.20
N ALA A 34 9.29 8.19 -14.10
CA ALA A 34 7.96 8.33 -13.54
C ALA A 34 8.18 8.64 -12.06
N THR A 35 8.28 9.92 -11.72
CA THR A 35 7.96 10.37 -10.37
C THR A 35 6.53 9.91 -10.13
N THR A 36 6.34 8.73 -9.54
CA THR A 36 5.15 8.43 -8.78
C THR A 36 4.98 9.61 -7.84
N PRO A 37 3.94 10.45 -8.00
CA PRO A 37 3.69 11.45 -7.00
C PRO A 37 3.54 10.67 -5.69
N LEU A 38 4.26 11.08 -4.66
CA LEU A 38 4.01 10.66 -3.28
C LEU A 38 2.64 11.18 -2.77
N SER A 39 1.79 11.66 -3.68
CA SER A 39 0.46 12.16 -3.45
C SER A 39 -0.53 11.30 -4.23
N SER A 40 -1.38 10.63 -3.46
CA SER A 40 -2.81 10.48 -3.72
C SER A 40 -3.21 9.73 -5.01
N SER A 41 -3.72 8.51 -4.80
CA SER A 41 -4.84 7.96 -5.57
C SER A 41 -4.71 8.02 -7.10
N VAL A 42 -3.92 7.13 -7.68
CA VAL A 42 -4.13 6.70 -9.07
C VAL A 42 -4.10 5.17 -9.11
N HIS A 43 -5.28 4.58 -9.32
CA HIS A 43 -5.50 3.17 -9.58
C HIS A 43 -4.50 2.61 -10.60
N LEU A 44 -3.58 1.76 -10.14
CA LEU A 44 -2.76 0.88 -10.97
C LEU A 44 -3.39 -0.52 -10.95
N PRO A 45 -4.16 -0.94 -11.96
CA PRO A 45 -4.99 -2.16 -11.92
C PRO A 45 -4.21 -3.48 -11.81
N LEU A 46 -2.87 -3.45 -11.92
CA LEU A 46 -2.02 -4.65 -11.87
C LEU A 46 -1.09 -4.72 -10.66
N LEU A 47 -0.98 -3.63 -9.90
CA LEU A 47 -0.26 -3.62 -8.62
C LEU A 47 -1.25 -3.52 -7.46
N ASP A 48 -2.50 -3.94 -7.68
CA ASP A 48 -3.56 -4.00 -6.67
C ASP A 48 -3.23 -5.05 -5.61
N ARG A 49 -2.20 -4.76 -4.82
CA ARG A 49 -2.09 -5.20 -3.45
C ARG A 49 -2.95 -4.21 -2.68
N THR A 50 -4.26 -4.35 -2.84
CA THR A 50 -5.35 -3.67 -2.14
C THR A 50 -4.80 -2.91 -0.93
N THR A 51 -4.48 -1.62 -1.10
CA THR A 51 -4.36 -0.75 0.07
C THR A 51 -5.77 -0.71 0.60
N PRO A 52 -6.04 -1.41 1.71
CA PRO A 52 -7.42 -1.58 2.09
C PRO A 52 -8.00 -0.20 2.40
N ASP A 53 -9.22 0.04 1.97
CA ASP A 53 -9.95 1.23 2.37
C ASP A 53 -10.12 1.15 3.90
N PHE A 54 -9.44 2.03 4.65
CA PHE A 54 -9.47 1.96 6.11
C PHE A 54 -10.86 2.32 6.67
N SER A 55 -11.73 2.94 5.86
CA SER A 55 -13.14 3.14 6.20
C SER A 55 -13.98 1.85 6.12
N SER A 56 -13.46 0.80 5.47
CA SER A 56 -14.15 -0.49 5.31
C SER A 56 -13.90 -1.48 6.46
N PHE A 57 -12.98 -1.18 7.37
CA PHE A 57 -12.70 -2.03 8.52
C PHE A 57 -13.45 -1.60 9.76
N SER A 58 -14.06 -2.55 10.45
CA SER A 58 -14.77 -2.31 11.70
C SER A 58 -13.91 -2.51 12.94
N THR A 59 -12.81 -3.27 12.84
CA THR A 59 -11.92 -3.58 13.98
C THR A 59 -10.43 -3.63 13.61
N VAL A 60 -9.55 -3.47 14.61
CA VAL A 60 -8.09 -3.63 14.46
C VAL A 60 -7.73 -5.04 13.99
N ASP A 61 -8.48 -6.06 14.43
CA ASP A 61 -8.28 -7.45 14.04
C ASP A 61 -8.49 -7.68 12.54
N GLU A 62 -9.58 -7.14 11.99
CA GLU A 62 -9.87 -7.21 10.55
C GLU A 62 -8.79 -6.51 9.73
N TRP A 63 -8.31 -5.35 10.20
CA TRP A 63 -7.22 -4.64 9.57
C TRP A 63 -5.93 -5.49 9.56
N LEU A 64 -5.55 -6.08 10.69
CA LEU A 64 -4.37 -6.94 10.80
C LEU A 64 -4.47 -8.15 9.84
N ASP A 65 -5.63 -8.79 9.72
CA ASP A 65 -5.83 -9.87 8.75
C ASP A 65 -5.70 -9.41 7.30
N ALA A 66 -6.26 -8.26 6.97
CA ALA A 66 -6.21 -7.71 5.63
C ALA A 66 -4.77 -7.41 5.18
N ILE A 67 -3.93 -6.88 6.08
CA ILE A 67 -2.50 -6.70 5.82
C ILE A 67 -1.68 -7.97 6.07
N LYS A 68 -2.31 -9.12 6.29
CA LYS A 68 -1.68 -10.43 6.55
C LYS A 68 -0.76 -10.44 7.77
N MET A 69 -1.08 -9.65 8.78
CA MET A 69 -0.40 -9.54 10.07
C MET A 69 -1.30 -10.03 11.23
N GLY A 70 -2.33 -10.83 10.94
CA GLY A 70 -3.28 -11.36 11.93
C GLY A 70 -2.65 -12.19 13.06
N VAL A 71 -1.42 -12.67 12.89
CA VAL A 71 -0.65 -13.34 13.95
C VAL A 71 -0.40 -12.44 15.17
N TYR A 72 -0.53 -11.10 15.04
CA TYR A 72 -0.28 -10.14 16.12
C TYR A 72 -1.56 -9.63 16.80
N LYS A 73 -2.75 -10.18 16.51
CA LYS A 73 -4.02 -9.71 17.10
C LYS A 73 -3.98 -9.72 18.63
N ASP A 74 -3.63 -10.86 19.21
CA ASP A 74 -3.55 -11.01 20.67
C ASP A 74 -2.52 -10.06 21.27
N ASN A 75 -1.40 -9.85 20.58
CA ASN A 75 -0.38 -8.88 20.99
C ASN A 75 -0.92 -7.46 21.08
N PHE A 76 -1.65 -7.01 20.05
CA PHE A 76 -2.25 -5.67 20.02
C PHE A 76 -3.34 -5.54 21.10
N ALA A 77 -4.18 -6.56 21.27
CA ALA A 77 -5.22 -6.57 22.30
C ALA A 77 -4.64 -6.53 23.73
N ASN A 78 -3.58 -7.31 24.00
CA ASN A 78 -2.91 -7.35 25.31
C ASN A 78 -2.26 -6.00 25.67
N GLU A 79 -1.75 -5.27 24.68
CA GLU A 79 -1.19 -3.92 24.84
C GLU A 79 -2.25 -2.81 24.71
N SER A 80 -3.55 -3.18 24.67
CA SER A 80 -4.69 -2.25 24.59
C SER A 80 -4.75 -1.38 23.31
N PHE A 81 -4.11 -1.81 22.22
CA PHE A 81 -4.25 -1.19 20.90
C PHE A 81 -5.47 -1.71 20.15
N THR A 82 -6.67 -1.45 20.69
CA THR A 82 -7.94 -2.00 20.19
C THR A 82 -8.73 -1.06 19.30
N THR A 83 -8.34 0.22 19.20
CA THR A 83 -9.02 1.23 18.37
C THR A 83 -8.08 1.79 17.29
N PHE A 84 -8.65 2.19 16.16
CA PHE A 84 -7.88 2.82 15.09
C PHE A 84 -7.28 4.17 15.49
N GLU A 85 -7.90 4.90 16.42
CA GLU A 85 -7.34 6.14 16.97
C GLU A 85 -6.00 5.88 17.67
N LEU A 86 -5.91 4.84 18.52
CA LEU A 86 -4.68 4.46 19.21
C LEU A 86 -3.64 3.89 18.24
N VAL A 87 -4.06 2.98 17.36
CA VAL A 87 -3.19 2.39 16.33
C VAL A 87 -2.60 3.45 15.41
N SER A 88 -3.40 4.45 15.04
CA SER A 88 -2.94 5.57 14.22
C SER A 88 -1.86 6.39 14.91
N GLN A 89 -1.66 6.33 16.22
CA GLN A 89 -0.63 7.11 16.92
C GLN A 89 0.65 6.33 17.18
N MET A 90 0.66 5.01 16.93
CA MET A 90 1.80 4.14 17.24
C MET A 90 3.09 4.57 16.56
N THR A 91 4.19 4.43 17.28
CA THR A 91 5.56 4.63 16.79
C THR A 91 6.27 3.29 16.54
N MET A 92 7.51 3.35 16.03
CA MET A 92 8.33 2.15 15.87
C MET A 92 8.55 1.44 17.22
N GLU A 93 8.74 2.21 18.28
CA GLU A 93 8.95 1.71 19.64
C GLU A 93 7.73 0.94 20.14
N ASP A 94 6.52 1.43 19.90
CA ASP A 94 5.29 0.71 20.25
C ASP A 94 5.16 -0.62 19.51
N ILE A 95 5.47 -0.64 18.20
CA ILE A 95 5.42 -1.86 17.39
C ILE A 95 6.39 -2.92 17.92
N ILE A 96 7.57 -2.52 18.36
CA ILE A 96 8.54 -3.41 19.00
C ILE A 96 8.01 -3.88 20.37
N ARG A 97 7.46 -2.96 21.19
CA ARG A 97 6.91 -3.28 22.52
C ARG A 97 5.79 -4.32 22.45
N VAL A 98 4.92 -4.20 21.46
CA VAL A 98 3.84 -5.16 21.17
C VAL A 98 4.38 -6.55 20.80
N GLY A 99 5.65 -6.67 20.44
CA GLY A 99 6.30 -7.96 20.14
C GLY A 99 6.46 -8.24 18.65
N VAL A 100 6.29 -7.23 17.79
CA VAL A 100 6.59 -7.35 16.36
C VAL A 100 8.10 -7.16 16.15
N THR A 101 8.87 -8.25 16.11
CA THR A 101 10.35 -8.20 16.02
C THR A 101 10.92 -8.33 14.61
N LEU A 102 10.16 -8.91 13.67
CA LEU A 102 10.61 -9.07 12.29
C LEU A 102 10.57 -7.73 11.54
N ALA A 103 11.73 -7.28 11.04
CA ALA A 103 11.87 -6.00 10.33
C ALA A 103 10.89 -5.84 9.15
N GLY A 104 10.64 -6.92 8.41
CA GLY A 104 9.66 -6.92 7.32
C GLY A 104 8.23 -6.68 7.81
N HIS A 105 7.86 -7.24 8.96
CA HIS A 105 6.52 -7.07 9.55
C HIS A 105 6.38 -5.67 10.15
N GLN A 106 7.39 -5.20 10.88
CA GLN A 106 7.45 -3.82 11.39
C GLN A 106 7.21 -2.81 10.27
N LYS A 107 7.96 -2.92 9.18
CA LYS A 107 7.82 -2.06 8.00
C LYS A 107 6.42 -2.14 7.39
N LYS A 108 5.85 -3.35 7.29
CA LYS A 108 4.51 -3.55 6.72
C LYS A 108 3.42 -2.86 7.54
N ILE A 109 3.45 -3.03 8.86
CA ILE A 109 2.47 -2.46 9.77
C ILE A 109 2.62 -0.93 9.81
N LEU A 110 3.83 -0.41 9.95
CA LEU A 110 4.09 1.04 9.96
C LEU A 110 3.67 1.74 8.66
N ASN A 111 3.97 1.13 7.50
CA ASN A 111 3.51 1.68 6.22
C ASN A 111 1.98 1.71 6.15
N SER A 112 1.30 0.68 6.67
CA SER A 112 -0.16 0.66 6.72
C SER A 112 -0.72 1.73 7.67
N ILE A 113 -0.09 1.96 8.81
CA ILE A 113 -0.48 3.03 9.75
C ILE A 113 -0.32 4.41 9.09
N GLN A 114 0.76 4.63 8.32
CA GLN A 114 0.93 5.88 7.58
C GLN A 114 -0.17 6.10 6.55
N SER A 115 -0.58 5.05 5.81
CA SER A 115 -1.70 5.14 4.89
C SER A 115 -3.03 5.41 5.61
N MET A 116 -3.25 4.79 6.77
CA MET A 116 -4.42 5.03 7.63
C MET A 116 -4.50 6.50 8.08
N ARG A 117 -3.39 7.08 8.57
CA ARG A 117 -3.30 8.50 8.94
C ARG A 117 -3.68 9.43 7.79
N ALA A 118 -3.16 9.15 6.60
CA ALA A 118 -3.41 9.96 5.42
C ALA A 118 -4.91 9.96 5.03
N GLN A 119 -5.61 8.84 5.19
CA GLN A 119 -7.06 8.76 4.93
C GLN A 119 -7.88 9.44 6.04
N MET A 120 -7.54 9.22 7.31
CA MET A 120 -8.24 9.87 8.44
C MET A 120 -8.19 11.39 8.35
N ASN A 121 -7.03 11.97 8.02
CA ASN A 121 -6.87 13.42 7.87
C ASN A 121 -7.68 14.01 6.71
N GLN A 122 -7.95 13.22 5.66
CA GLN A 122 -8.83 13.65 4.55
C GLN A 122 -10.29 13.69 4.97
N ILE A 123 -10.74 12.78 5.84
CA ILE A 123 -12.12 12.74 6.34
C ILE A 123 -12.39 13.93 7.27
N THR A 124 -11.46 14.26 8.18
CA THR A 124 -11.61 15.41 9.10
C THR A 124 -11.64 16.76 8.38
N SER A 125 -11.01 16.87 7.20
CA SER A 125 -10.95 18.12 6.43
C SER A 125 -12.24 18.41 5.65
N VAL A 126 -13.18 17.46 5.55
CA VAL A 126 -14.45 17.62 4.80
C VAL A 126 -15.59 18.11 5.71
N GLU A 127 -15.43 18.05 7.03
CA GLU A 127 -16.45 18.46 8.01
C GLU A 127 -16.25 19.90 8.56
N VAL A 128 -15.42 20.73 7.92
CA VAL A 128 -15.20 22.15 8.31
C VAL A 128 -15.65 23.11 7.23
#